data_AF-A0A6J8BB11-F1
#
_entry.id   AF-A0A6J8BB11-F1
#
_cell.length_a   1.000
_cell.length_b   1.000
_cell.length_c   1.000
_cell.angle_alpha   90.00
_cell.angle_beta   90.00
_cell.angle_gamma   90.00
#
_symmetry.space_group_name_H-M   'P 1'
#
loop_
_entity.id
_entity.type
_entity.pdbx_description
1 polymer ?
#
loop_
_entity_poly.entity_id
_entity_poly.type
_entity_poly.pdbx_seq_one_letter_code
_entity_poly.pdbx_strand_id
1 'polypeptide(L)'
;MLYLLTTVIAQKNVLQSFSTFREQAYDVSLSVREFTKAERDIYLLSKLENLEITDSVFRGGKRERKRYRYSFQGVEICEFTWRNVYNIGRSEFKSLKQHLNENGVTPRSYGLSGRKSNHGHSFEVIENTIKFIERYADEFGLPLPAAPRATDNTPPILLPCSESNKYVHSK
;
A
#
# COMPACT_ATOMS: atom_id res chain seq x y z
N MET A 1 13.78 -24.80 48.93
CA MET A 1 14.11 -23.36 48.76
C MET A 1 14.86 -23.08 47.45
N LEU A 2 15.91 -23.84 47.08
CA LEU A 2 16.67 -23.63 45.83
C LEU A 2 15.87 -23.86 44.51
N TYR A 3 14.92 -24.81 44.49
CA TYR A 3 14.09 -25.08 43.31
C TYR A 3 13.06 -23.98 42.99
N LEU A 4 12.58 -23.24 43.99
CA LEU A 4 11.65 -22.13 43.78
C LEU A 4 12.37 -20.87 43.30
N LEU A 5 13.61 -20.66 43.74
CA LEU A 5 14.44 -19.53 43.28
C LEU A 5 14.84 -19.68 41.81
N THR A 6 15.22 -20.88 41.37
CA THR A 6 15.60 -21.14 39.98
C THR A 6 14.43 -21.01 39.00
N THR A 7 13.23 -21.45 39.38
CA THR A 7 12.03 -21.29 38.54
C THR A 7 11.57 -19.84 38.45
N VAL A 8 11.60 -19.08 39.55
CA VAL A 8 11.24 -17.65 39.56
C VAL A 8 12.23 -16.82 38.74
N ILE A 9 13.53 -17.11 38.80
CA ILE A 9 14.55 -16.44 37.98
C ILE A 9 14.35 -16.76 36.49
N ALA A 10 14.10 -18.03 36.14
CA ALA A 10 13.81 -18.42 34.77
C ALA A 10 12.55 -17.72 34.23
N GLN A 11 11.47 -17.63 35.02
CA GLN A 11 10.25 -16.92 34.63
C GLN A 11 10.48 -15.42 34.44
N LYS A 12 11.25 -14.75 35.32
CA LYS A 12 11.60 -13.34 35.16
C LYS A 12 12.44 -13.07 33.91
N ASN A 13 13.42 -13.93 33.63
CA ASN A 13 14.27 -13.81 32.44
C ASN A 13 13.47 -14.02 31.14
N VAL A 14 12.50 -14.94 31.14
CA VAL A 14 11.60 -15.16 30.01
C VAL A 14 10.66 -13.96 29.80
N LEU A 15 10.10 -13.40 30.87
CA LEU A 15 9.24 -12.22 30.75
C LEU A 15 10.02 -10.99 30.25
N GLN A 16 11.25 -10.80 30.72
CA GLN A 16 12.13 -9.75 30.24
C GLN A 16 12.50 -9.94 28.76
N SER A 17 12.80 -11.16 28.32
CA SER A 17 13.12 -11.41 26.91
C SER A 17 11.90 -11.19 26.00
N PHE A 18 10.69 -11.49 26.48
CA PHE A 18 9.45 -11.19 25.76
C PHE A 18 9.14 -9.69 25.70
N SER A 19 9.40 -8.92 26.77
CA SER A 19 9.19 -7.47 26.74
C SER A 19 10.18 -6.79 25.80
N THR A 20 11.46 -7.16 25.82
CA THR A 20 12.47 -6.60 24.92
C THR A 20 12.18 -6.95 23.47
N PHE A 21 11.76 -8.19 23.18
CA PHE A 21 11.36 -8.61 21.84
C PHE A 21 10.22 -7.72 21.30
N ARG A 22 9.22 -7.43 22.14
CA ARG A 22 8.08 -6.61 21.75
C ARG A 22 8.48 -5.18 21.44
N GLU A 23 9.33 -4.57 22.26
CA GLU A 23 9.83 -3.21 22.05
C GLU A 23 10.62 -3.12 20.74
N GLN A 24 11.55 -4.06 20.52
CA GLN A 24 12.35 -4.08 19.30
C GLN A 24 11.51 -4.36 18.04
N ALA A 25 10.52 -5.24 18.13
CA ALA A 25 9.57 -5.48 17.04
C ALA A 25 8.76 -4.21 16.73
N TYR A 26 8.41 -3.42 17.74
CA TYR A 26 7.71 -2.15 17.57
C TYR A 26 8.58 -1.11 16.88
N ASP A 27 9.86 -0.99 17.27
CA ASP A 27 10.81 -0.07 16.63
C ASP A 27 11.03 -0.42 15.14
N VAL A 28 11.13 -1.71 14.83
CA VAL A 28 11.22 -2.18 13.44
C VAL A 28 9.93 -1.85 12.67
N SER A 29 8.77 -2.06 13.27
CA SER A 29 7.49 -1.73 12.64
C SER A 29 7.36 -0.23 12.37
N LEU A 30 7.86 0.62 13.27
CA LEU A 30 7.88 2.07 13.11
C LEU A 30 8.80 2.50 11.97
N SER A 31 10.05 2.03 11.97
CA SER A 31 11.01 2.34 10.89
C SER A 31 10.54 1.88 9.51
N VAL A 32 9.92 0.70 9.42
CA VAL A 32 9.37 0.18 8.16
C VAL A 32 8.21 1.03 7.63
N ARG A 33 7.47 1.74 8.50
CA ARG A 33 6.40 2.67 8.09
C ARG A 33 6.95 3.98 7.53
N GLU A 34 8.14 4.39 7.95
CA GLU A 34 8.78 5.62 7.48
C GLU A 34 9.37 5.46 6.07
N PHE A 35 9.71 4.23 5.67
CA PHE A 35 10.25 3.95 4.35
C PHE A 35 9.25 4.20 3.22
N THR A 36 9.77 4.71 2.09
CA THR A 36 9.01 4.69 0.84
C THR A 36 8.75 3.25 0.41
N LYS A 37 7.75 3.04 -0.45
CA LYS A 37 7.39 1.70 -0.93
C LYS A 37 8.58 0.96 -1.56
N ALA A 38 9.42 1.66 -2.33
CA ALA A 38 10.56 1.06 -3.02
C ALA A 38 11.66 0.66 -2.02
N GLU A 39 12.00 1.53 -1.07
CA GLU A 39 12.98 1.26 -0.02
C GLU A 39 12.54 0.09 0.86
N ARG A 40 11.26 0.11 1.25
CA ARG A 40 10.67 -0.97 2.05
C ARG A 40 10.75 -2.31 1.32
N ASP A 41 10.37 -2.36 0.04
CA ASP A 41 10.41 -3.60 -0.73
C ASP A 41 11.85 -4.15 -0.81
N ILE A 42 12.85 -3.31 -1.07
CA ILE A 42 14.26 -3.72 -1.10
C ILE A 42 14.74 -4.22 0.26
N TYR A 43 14.42 -3.49 1.33
CA TYR A 43 14.75 -3.87 2.70
C TYR A 43 14.17 -5.25 3.05
N LEU A 44 12.90 -5.47 2.73
CA LEU A 44 12.21 -6.74 2.99
C LEU A 44 12.74 -7.89 2.13
N LEU A 45 13.04 -7.65 0.86
CA LEU A 45 13.65 -8.64 -0.04
C LEU A 45 15.02 -9.06 0.49
N SER A 46 15.86 -8.10 0.91
CA SER A 46 17.16 -8.37 1.53
C SER A 46 17.02 -9.21 2.80
N LYS A 47 16.05 -8.87 3.68
CA LYS A 47 15.78 -9.70 4.86
C LYS A 47 15.32 -11.10 4.50
N LEU A 48 14.50 -11.27 3.47
CA LEU A 48 13.99 -12.57 3.04
C LEU A 48 15.05 -13.46 2.40
N GLU A 49 15.94 -12.90 1.59
CA GLU A 49 17.05 -13.62 0.96
C GLU A 49 17.92 -14.31 2.00
N ASN A 50 18.25 -13.61 3.08
CA ASN A 50 19.05 -14.15 4.19
C ASN A 50 18.35 -15.27 4.99
N LEU A 51 17.04 -15.45 4.80
CA LEU A 51 16.24 -16.46 5.51
C LEU A 51 15.92 -17.67 4.63
N GLU A 52 16.32 -17.64 3.36
CA GLU A 52 16.07 -18.72 2.41
C GLU A 52 16.90 -19.96 2.78
N ILE A 53 16.24 -21.12 2.83
CA ILE A 53 16.91 -22.41 3.00
C ILE A 53 17.17 -22.97 1.59
N THR A 54 18.44 -23.10 1.23
CA THR A 54 18.92 -23.60 -0.08
C THR A 54 18.73 -25.10 -0.31
N ASP A 55 18.15 -25.84 0.65
CA ASP A 55 17.87 -27.28 0.49
C ASP A 55 16.71 -27.50 -0.50
N SER A 56 17.05 -27.58 -1.77
CA SER A 56 16.13 -27.93 -2.86
C SER A 56 15.79 -29.42 -2.78
N VAL A 57 14.61 -29.73 -2.22
CA VAL A 57 14.10 -31.11 -2.23
C VAL A 57 13.53 -31.40 -3.62
N PHE A 58 14.34 -32.01 -4.49
CA PHE A 58 13.92 -32.46 -5.81
C PHE A 58 12.95 -33.66 -5.67
N ARG A 59 11.65 -33.42 -5.83
CA ARG A 59 10.63 -34.47 -5.93
C ARG A 59 9.84 -34.30 -7.21
N GLY A 60 10.30 -34.99 -8.27
CA GLY A 60 9.47 -35.38 -9.41
C GLY A 60 8.87 -34.25 -10.25
N GLY A 61 9.71 -33.35 -10.80
CA GLY A 61 9.34 -32.45 -11.90
C GLY A 61 8.27 -31.39 -11.59
N LYS A 62 7.83 -31.24 -10.34
CA LYS A 62 6.88 -30.22 -9.91
C LYS A 62 7.61 -29.02 -9.31
N ARG A 63 7.04 -27.82 -9.56
CA ARG A 63 7.48 -26.49 -9.11
C ARG A 63 8.28 -26.53 -7.82
N GLU A 64 9.55 -26.15 -7.90
CA GLU A 64 10.45 -26.04 -6.76
C GLU A 64 9.88 -25.02 -5.76
N ARG A 65 9.63 -25.48 -4.53
CA ARG A 65 9.13 -24.61 -3.46
C ARG A 65 10.27 -24.29 -2.52
N LYS A 66 10.81 -23.08 -2.66
CA LYS A 66 11.79 -22.52 -1.72
C LYS A 66 11.21 -22.49 -0.30
N ARG A 67 12.04 -22.90 0.66
CA ARG A 67 11.70 -22.91 2.09
C ARG A 67 12.40 -21.73 2.77
N TYR A 68 11.77 -21.19 3.81
CA TYR A 68 12.32 -20.08 4.57
C TYR A 68 12.32 -20.43 6.06
N ARG A 69 13.42 -20.09 6.75
CA ARG A 69 13.55 -20.17 8.20
C ARG A 69 13.44 -18.77 8.75
N TYR A 70 12.24 -18.34 9.10
CA TYR A 70 12.06 -16.98 9.59
C TYR A 70 12.70 -16.83 10.95
N SER A 71 13.48 -15.77 11.10
CA SER A 71 14.08 -15.41 12.38
C SER A 71 13.98 -13.91 12.60
N PHE A 72 13.97 -13.52 13.86
CA PHE A 72 14.07 -12.14 14.30
C PHE A 72 15.08 -12.08 15.43
N GLN A 73 16.12 -11.26 15.26
CA GLN A 73 17.24 -11.14 16.20
C GLN A 73 17.87 -12.50 16.62
N GLY A 74 18.01 -13.41 15.66
CA GLY A 74 18.59 -14.73 15.90
C GLY A 74 17.64 -15.75 16.53
N VAL A 75 16.40 -15.36 16.88
CA VAL A 75 15.37 -16.28 17.36
C VAL A 75 14.49 -16.73 16.20
N GLU A 76 14.32 -18.03 16.01
CA GLU A 76 13.40 -18.58 15.00
C GLU A 76 11.95 -18.26 15.39
N ILE A 77 11.20 -17.73 14.43
CA ILE A 77 9.79 -17.35 14.59
C ILE A 77 8.94 -17.90 13.46
N CYS A 78 7.62 -17.93 13.63
CA CYS A 78 6.73 -18.35 12.56
C CYS A 78 6.55 -17.25 11.51
N GLU A 79 6.12 -17.65 10.31
CA GLU A 79 5.83 -16.72 9.20
C GLU A 79 4.87 -15.59 9.60
N PHE A 80 3.84 -15.94 10.40
CA PHE A 80 2.83 -14.98 10.82
C PHE A 80 3.43 -13.88 11.69
N THR A 81 4.24 -14.26 12.69
CA THR A 81 4.93 -13.31 13.56
C THR A 81 5.89 -12.45 12.75
N TRP A 82 6.68 -13.05 11.86
CA TRP A 82 7.62 -12.31 11.00
C TRP A 82 6.90 -11.23 10.18
N ARG A 83 5.78 -11.58 9.52
CA ARG A 83 4.98 -10.58 8.78
C ARG A 83 4.46 -9.46 9.67
N ASN A 84 4.03 -9.75 10.90
CA ASN A 84 3.49 -8.74 11.80
C ASN A 84 4.59 -7.77 12.27
N VAL A 85 5.79 -8.27 12.56
CA VAL A 85 6.96 -7.43 12.93
C VAL A 85 7.27 -6.43 11.82
N TYR A 86 7.27 -6.89 10.57
CA TYR A 86 7.53 -6.05 9.39
C TYR A 86 6.29 -5.36 8.81
N ASN A 87 5.12 -5.48 9.47
CA ASN A 87 3.86 -4.88 9.07
C ASN A 87 3.44 -5.16 7.60
N ILE A 88 3.51 -6.44 7.18
CA ILE A 88 3.26 -6.86 5.78
C ILE A 88 1.96 -7.65 5.65
N GLY A 89 1.13 -7.31 4.66
CA GLY A 89 -0.07 -8.07 4.32
C GLY A 89 0.23 -9.45 3.71
N ARG A 90 -0.73 -10.39 3.80
CA ARG A 90 -0.55 -11.75 3.22
C ARG A 90 -0.34 -11.74 1.70
N SER A 91 -1.09 -10.91 0.98
CA SER A 91 -1.01 -10.77 -0.48
C SER A 91 0.30 -10.16 -0.92
N GLU A 92 0.70 -9.05 -0.28
CA GLU A 92 1.98 -8.39 -0.50
C GLU A 92 3.15 -9.33 -0.26
N PHE A 93 3.11 -10.06 0.85
CA PHE A 93 4.15 -11.01 1.19
C PHE A 93 4.29 -12.14 0.17
N LYS A 94 3.17 -12.69 -0.31
CA LYS A 94 3.17 -13.71 -1.38
C LYS A 94 3.81 -13.14 -2.65
N SER A 95 3.48 -11.90 -2.99
CA SER A 95 4.04 -11.22 -4.15
C SER A 95 5.53 -10.93 -4.01
N LEU A 96 6.01 -10.56 -2.82
CA LEU A 96 7.43 -10.32 -2.54
C LEU A 96 8.26 -11.59 -2.69
N LYS A 97 7.79 -12.73 -2.16
CA LYS A 97 8.49 -14.02 -2.37
C LYS A 97 8.55 -14.41 -3.84
N GLN A 98 7.46 -14.19 -4.58
CA GLN A 98 7.44 -14.47 -6.00
C GLN A 98 8.48 -13.62 -6.75
N HIS A 99 8.50 -12.31 -6.47
CA HIS A 99 9.48 -11.39 -7.05
C HIS A 99 10.92 -11.78 -6.69
N LEU A 100 11.19 -12.12 -5.44
CA LEU A 100 12.51 -12.59 -4.99
C LEU A 100 12.96 -13.82 -5.77
N ASN A 101 12.04 -14.74 -6.05
CA ASN A 101 12.34 -15.96 -6.78
C ASN A 101 12.60 -15.73 -8.27
N GLU A 102 11.92 -14.77 -8.88
CA GLU A 102 12.00 -14.48 -10.31
C GLU A 102 13.16 -13.51 -10.63
N ASN A 103 13.37 -12.50 -9.77
CA ASN A 103 14.22 -11.34 -10.04
C ASN A 103 15.28 -11.07 -8.96
N GLY A 104 15.31 -11.83 -7.86
CA GLY A 104 16.21 -11.58 -6.73
C GLY A 104 15.87 -10.31 -5.94
N VAL A 105 16.86 -9.78 -5.21
CA VAL A 105 16.74 -8.53 -4.44
C VAL A 105 16.89 -7.33 -5.38
N THR A 106 15.83 -7.05 -6.13
CA THR A 106 15.77 -5.90 -7.06
C THR A 106 14.58 -5.00 -6.76
N PRO A 107 14.67 -3.68 -7.02
CA PRO A 107 13.54 -2.78 -6.83
C PRO A 107 12.33 -3.23 -7.65
N ARG A 108 11.19 -3.37 -6.99
CA ARG A 108 9.97 -3.79 -7.69
C ARG A 108 9.38 -2.64 -8.48
N SER A 109 9.36 -2.75 -9.80
CA SER A 109 8.64 -1.82 -10.66
C SER A 109 7.15 -2.20 -10.72
N TYR A 110 6.28 -1.18 -10.71
CA TYR A 110 4.86 -1.42 -10.94
C TYR A 110 4.65 -1.63 -12.44
N GLY A 111 4.03 -2.75 -12.84
CA GLY A 111 3.87 -3.10 -14.27
C GLY A 111 2.96 -2.16 -15.06
N LEU A 112 2.21 -1.27 -14.39
CA LEU A 112 1.45 -0.20 -15.03
C LEU A 112 2.19 1.15 -14.98
N SER A 113 3.37 1.23 -14.38
CA SER A 113 4.19 2.44 -14.42
C SER A 113 4.53 2.78 -15.87
N GLY A 114 4.10 3.95 -16.33
CA GLY A 114 4.29 4.40 -17.71
C GLY A 114 3.29 3.82 -18.73
N ARG A 115 2.38 2.92 -18.34
CA ARG A 115 1.28 2.50 -19.22
C ARG A 115 0.14 3.51 -19.15
N LYS A 116 -0.35 3.96 -20.31
CA LYS A 116 -1.59 4.73 -20.39
C LYS A 116 -2.74 3.86 -19.88
N SER A 117 -3.65 4.45 -19.10
CA SER A 117 -4.89 3.78 -18.71
C SER A 117 -5.64 3.33 -19.96
N ASN A 118 -6.19 2.11 -19.96
CA ASN A 118 -7.00 1.61 -21.07
C ASN A 118 -8.24 2.49 -21.35
N HIS A 119 -8.67 3.28 -20.35
CA HIS A 119 -9.79 4.21 -20.44
C HIS A 119 -9.35 5.69 -20.41
N GLY A 120 -8.04 5.95 -20.56
CA GLY A 120 -7.54 7.32 -20.60
C GLY A 120 -7.81 7.94 -21.97
N HIS A 121 -8.52 9.08 -22.00
CA HIS A 121 -8.66 9.88 -23.22
C HIS A 121 -7.32 10.52 -23.61
N SER A 122 -7.14 10.80 -24.90
CA SER A 122 -5.97 11.54 -25.38
C SER A 122 -5.99 12.97 -24.83
N PHE A 123 -4.80 13.58 -24.71
CA PHE A 123 -4.67 14.97 -24.28
C PHE A 123 -5.51 15.92 -25.14
N GLU A 124 -5.51 15.69 -26.46
CA GLU A 124 -6.34 16.45 -27.41
C GLU A 124 -7.83 16.36 -27.11
N VAL A 125 -8.35 15.18 -26.76
CA VAL A 125 -9.77 15.03 -26.38
C VAL A 125 -10.07 15.79 -25.09
N ILE A 126 -9.16 15.77 -24.12
CA ILE A 126 -9.31 16.51 -22.87
C ILE A 126 -9.31 18.02 -23.14
N GLU A 127 -8.35 18.50 -23.93
CA GLU A 127 -8.23 19.92 -24.31
C GLU A 127 -9.47 20.41 -25.07
N ASN A 128 -9.96 19.61 -26.03
CA ASN A 128 -11.17 19.92 -26.78
C ASN A 128 -12.41 19.92 -25.88
N THR A 129 -12.48 19.02 -24.90
CA THR A 129 -13.57 18.99 -23.92
C THR A 129 -13.58 20.24 -23.04
N ILE A 130 -12.41 20.68 -22.57
CA ILE A 130 -12.27 21.93 -21.79
C ILE A 130 -12.73 23.13 -22.62
N LYS A 131 -12.20 23.29 -23.84
CA LYS A 131 -12.59 24.37 -24.77
C LYS A 131 -14.08 24.36 -25.09
N PHE A 132 -14.67 23.17 -25.23
CA PHE A 132 -16.11 23.03 -25.43
C PHE A 132 -16.89 23.53 -24.21
N ILE A 133 -16.54 23.09 -23.00
CA ILE A 133 -17.20 23.50 -21.76
C ILE A 133 -17.09 25.01 -21.57
N GLU A 134 -15.92 25.59 -21.80
CA GLU A 134 -15.70 27.04 -21.72
C GLU A 134 -16.59 27.81 -22.71
N ARG A 135 -16.58 27.44 -23.99
CA ARG A 135 -17.42 28.09 -25.00
C ARG A 135 -18.92 27.94 -24.72
N TYR A 136 -19.33 26.76 -24.28
CA TYR A 136 -20.72 26.50 -23.91
C TYR A 136 -21.14 27.34 -22.70
N ALA A 137 -20.26 27.46 -21.70
CA ALA A 137 -20.48 28.32 -20.53
C ALA A 137 -20.59 29.80 -20.90
N ASP A 138 -19.77 30.27 -21.85
CA ASP A 138 -19.80 31.66 -22.33
C ASP A 138 -21.08 31.99 -23.10
N GLU A 139 -21.56 31.08 -23.95
CA GLU A 139 -22.73 31.30 -24.81
C GLU A 139 -24.06 31.04 -24.08
N PHE A 140 -24.14 29.98 -23.28
CA PHE A 140 -25.38 29.51 -22.67
C PHE A 140 -25.43 29.65 -21.15
N GLY A 141 -24.28 29.90 -20.50
CA GLY A 141 -24.16 29.83 -19.04
C GLY A 141 -24.12 28.39 -18.52
N LEU A 142 -23.51 28.19 -17.35
CA LEU A 142 -23.50 26.88 -16.68
C LEU A 142 -24.68 26.76 -15.72
N PRO A 143 -25.31 25.59 -15.62
CA PRO A 143 -26.31 25.35 -14.58
C PRO A 143 -25.65 25.44 -13.21
N LEU A 144 -26.35 26.04 -12.26
CA LEU A 144 -25.93 26.09 -10.86
C LEU A 144 -25.62 24.66 -10.34
N PRO A 145 -24.63 24.48 -9.45
CA PRO A 145 -24.34 23.18 -8.84
C PRO A 145 -25.53 22.60 -8.03
N ALA A 146 -26.57 23.42 -7.78
CA ALA A 146 -27.85 23.01 -7.22
C ALA A 146 -29.02 23.35 -8.18
N ALA A 147 -28.81 23.22 -9.49
CA ALA A 147 -29.85 23.46 -10.48
C ALA A 147 -31.09 22.59 -10.19
N PRO A 148 -32.31 23.13 -10.40
CA PRO A 148 -33.54 22.36 -10.31
C PRO A 148 -33.40 21.08 -11.13
N ARG A 149 -33.81 19.95 -10.56
CA ARG A 149 -33.83 18.67 -11.27
C ARG A 149 -34.86 18.79 -12.39
N ALA A 150 -34.74 17.94 -13.42
CA ALA A 150 -35.69 17.90 -14.54
C ALA A 150 -37.16 17.68 -14.11
N THR A 151 -37.40 17.23 -12.88
CA THR A 151 -38.72 17.04 -12.25
C THR A 151 -39.29 18.30 -11.59
N ASP A 152 -38.48 19.33 -11.41
CA ASP A 152 -38.87 20.55 -10.71
C ASP A 152 -39.51 21.52 -11.71
N ASN A 153 -40.63 22.15 -11.35
CA ASN A 153 -41.36 23.06 -12.25
C ASN A 153 -40.66 24.41 -12.49
N THR A 154 -39.50 24.64 -11.88
CA THR A 154 -38.72 25.86 -12.04
C THR A 154 -37.58 25.64 -13.02
N PRO A 155 -37.48 26.42 -14.11
CA PRO A 155 -36.38 26.28 -15.06
C PRO A 155 -35.04 26.61 -14.37
N PRO A 156 -33.95 25.91 -14.76
CA PRO A 156 -32.63 26.21 -14.21
C PRO A 156 -32.18 27.61 -14.62
N ILE A 157 -31.73 28.40 -13.64
CA ILE A 157 -31.07 29.67 -13.92
C ILE A 157 -29.64 29.35 -14.34
N LEU A 158 -29.29 29.75 -15.55
CA LEU A 158 -27.95 29.59 -16.12
C LEU A 158 -27.14 30.85 -15.80
N LEU A 159 -25.96 30.67 -15.22
CA LEU A 159 -25.05 31.79 -14.93
C LEU A 159 -24.04 31.94 -16.06
N PRO A 160 -23.92 33.12 -16.70
CA PRO A 160 -22.79 33.39 -17.57
C PRO A 160 -21.50 33.44 -16.74
N CYS A 161 -20.36 33.08 -17.35
CA CYS A 161 -19.08 32.99 -16.64
C CYS A 161 -18.59 34.33 -16.06
N SER A 162 -19.14 35.46 -16.53
CA SER A 162 -18.82 36.82 -16.09
C SER A 162 -19.54 37.27 -14.80
N GLU A 163 -20.60 36.59 -14.38
CA GLU A 163 -21.46 37.04 -13.27
C GLU A 163 -21.42 36.08 -12.09
N SER A 164 -21.41 36.64 -10.88
CA SER A 164 -21.42 35.84 -9.65
C SER A 164 -22.84 35.55 -9.19
N ASN A 165 -23.03 34.41 -8.50
CA ASN A 165 -24.32 33.98 -7.94
C ASN A 165 -25.01 35.07 -7.07
N LYS A 166 -24.21 35.95 -6.43
CA LYS A 166 -24.72 37.07 -5.65
C LYS A 166 -25.48 38.11 -6.48
N TYR A 167 -25.08 38.31 -7.74
CA TYR A 167 -25.70 39.29 -8.65
C TYR A 167 -27.11 38.85 -9.08
N VAL A 168 -27.30 37.55 -9.31
CA VAL A 168 -28.58 36.97 -9.74
C VAL A 168 -29.61 36.93 -8.60
N HIS A 169 -29.17 36.68 -7.36
CA HIS A 169 -30.05 36.60 -6.19
C HIS A 169 -30.22 37.93 -5.42
N SER A 170 -29.63 39.03 -5.90
CA SER A 170 -29.77 40.35 -5.27
C SER A 170 -30.98 41.17 -5.73
N LYS A 171 -31.90 40.58 -6.50
CA LYS A 171 -33.06 41.26 -7.07
C LYS A 171 -34.37 40.81 -6.44
#